data_AF-A0A425WIN5-F1
#
_entry.id   AF-A0A425WIN5-F1
#
_cell.length_a   1.000
_cell.length_b   1.000
_cell.length_c   1.000
_cell.angle_alpha   90.00
_cell.angle_beta   90.00
_cell.angle_gamma   90.00
#
_symmetry.space_group_name_H-M   'P 1'
#
loop_
_entity.id
_entity.type
_entity.pdbx_description
1 polymer ?
#
loop_
_entity_poly.entity_id
_entity_poly.type
_entity_poly.pdbx_seq_one_letter_code
_entity_poly.pdbx_strand_id
1 'polypeptide(L)'
;MVTGNLNYDAGILGLAVAAVAFLICFGLSLGPLPSLIVVVLCFICTTMSAQPWGQTNIDPMEIFGLLVLLAVTALGQNTQVQLFYMVGIIAVACGLAGDVMNNLKAGKILGTSPRVQWIGRAISGLLGAVVASAVLFALLNICGPDASARVKLLWQPRFP
;
A
#
# COMPACT_ATOMS: atom_id res chain seq x y z
N MET A 1 -2.01 -21.18 16.24
CA MET A 1 -2.14 -20.47 17.52
C MET A 1 -0.98 -20.95 18.38
N VAL A 2 -0.01 -20.08 18.62
CA VAL A 2 1.31 -20.41 19.19
C VAL A 2 1.26 -20.46 20.73
N THR A 3 0.35 -19.70 21.33
CA THR A 3 0.30 -19.48 22.79
C THR A 3 -1.08 -19.76 23.40
N GLY A 4 -2.11 -19.99 22.57
CA GLY A 4 -3.50 -20.20 23.03
C GLY A 4 -4.22 -18.92 23.47
N ASN A 5 -3.53 -17.78 23.47
CA ASN A 5 -4.09 -16.47 23.80
C ASN A 5 -4.10 -15.59 22.53
N LEU A 6 -5.30 -15.27 22.05
CA LEU A 6 -5.52 -14.66 20.73
C LEU A 6 -4.79 -13.32 20.55
N ASN A 7 -4.71 -12.52 21.61
CA ASN A 7 -4.04 -11.21 21.58
C ASN A 7 -2.52 -11.32 21.45
N TYR A 8 -1.91 -12.29 22.15
CA TYR A 8 -0.47 -12.53 22.07
C TYR A 8 -0.08 -13.14 20.72
N ASP A 9 -0.87 -14.08 20.22
CA ASP A 9 -0.64 -14.69 18.90
C ASP A 9 -0.78 -13.67 17.77
N ALA A 10 -1.77 -12.75 17.86
CA ALA A 10 -1.92 -11.66 16.91
C ALA A 10 -0.76 -10.65 16.97
N GLY A 11 -0.26 -10.33 18.18
CA GLY A 11 0.91 -9.48 18.37
C GLY A 11 2.19 -10.08 17.79
N ILE A 12 2.43 -11.38 18.00
CA ILE A 12 3.58 -12.11 17.45
C ILE A 12 3.50 -12.14 15.92
N LEU A 13 2.33 -12.42 15.35
CA LEU A 13 2.12 -12.38 13.90
C LEU A 13 2.36 -10.98 13.34
N GLY A 14 1.87 -9.93 14.00
CA GLY A 14 2.13 -8.55 13.62
C GLY A 14 3.62 -8.20 13.62
N LEU A 15 4.34 -8.62 14.66
CA LEU A 15 5.78 -8.40 14.77
C LEU A 15 6.57 -9.18 13.71
N ALA A 16 6.18 -10.42 13.42
CA ALA A 16 6.80 -11.24 12.38
C ALA A 16 6.60 -10.60 10.98
N VAL A 17 5.40 -10.13 10.67
CA VAL A 17 5.11 -9.42 9.42
C VAL A 17 5.90 -8.12 9.33
N ALA A 18 6.02 -7.37 10.43
CA ALA A 18 6.83 -6.16 10.50
C ALA A 18 8.33 -6.45 10.23
N ALA A 19 8.85 -7.54 10.79
CA ALA A 19 10.23 -7.97 10.55
C ALA A 19 10.47 -8.35 9.09
N VAL A 20 9.53 -9.07 8.46
CA VAL A 20 9.61 -9.40 7.03
C VAL A 20 9.55 -8.14 6.17
N ALA A 21 8.65 -7.20 6.48
CA ALA A 21 8.56 -5.92 5.77
C ALA A 21 9.86 -5.11 5.88
N PHE A 22 10.46 -5.07 7.07
CA PHE A 22 11.75 -4.42 7.31
C PHE A 22 12.89 -5.07 6.50
N LEU A 23 12.90 -6.41 6.39
CA LEU A 23 13.87 -7.13 5.56
C LEU A 23 13.69 -6.82 4.07
N ILE A 24 12.45 -6.74 3.59
CA ILE A 24 12.15 -6.38 2.19
C ILE A 24 12.66 -4.97 1.87
N CYS A 25 12.60 -4.03 2.81
CA CYS A 25 13.12 -2.67 2.61
C CYS A 25 14.61 -2.64 2.23
N PHE A 26 15.43 -3.58 2.69
CA PHE A 26 16.83 -3.66 2.27
C PHE A 26 16.97 -4.07 0.79
N GLY A 27 16.03 -4.87 0.27
CA GLY A 27 15.95 -5.17 -1.16
C GLY A 27 15.61 -3.97 -2.03
N LEU A 28 15.01 -2.93 -1.45
CA LEU A 28 14.74 -1.64 -2.10
C LEU A 28 15.88 -0.63 -1.89
N SER A 29 17.03 -1.07 -1.37
CA SER A 29 18.19 -0.23 -1.03
C SER A 29 17.85 0.92 -0.07
N LEU A 30 16.83 0.75 0.78
CA LEU A 30 16.49 1.73 1.81
C LEU A 30 17.48 1.59 2.98
N GLY A 31 17.99 2.71 3.50
CA GLY A 31 18.82 2.69 4.70
C GLY A 31 18.06 2.10 5.90
N PRO A 32 18.76 1.57 6.91
CA PRO A 32 18.14 0.91 8.07
C PRO A 32 17.26 1.85 8.91
N LEU A 33 17.58 3.15 8.92
CA LEU A 33 16.81 4.16 9.64
C LEU A 33 15.49 4.52 8.89
N PRO A 34 15.52 4.88 7.58
CA PRO A 34 14.30 5.07 6.81
C PRO A 34 13.37 3.86 6.78
N SER A 35 13.91 2.63 6.67
CA SER A 35 13.07 1.42 6.64
C SER A 35 12.31 1.21 7.95
N LEU A 36 12.95 1.44 9.10
CA LEU A 36 12.29 1.35 10.40
C LEU A 36 11.14 2.35 10.50
N ILE A 37 11.41 3.60 10.11
CA ILE A 37 10.43 4.69 10.15
C ILE A 37 9.23 4.37 9.26
N VAL A 38 9.48 3.89 8.04
CA VAL A 38 8.42 3.51 7.09
C VAL A 38 7.57 2.37 7.64
N VAL A 39 8.17 1.34 8.24
CA VAL A 39 7.41 0.23 8.85
C VAL A 39 6.52 0.73 9.98
N VAL A 40 7.06 1.56 10.89
CA VAL A 40 6.29 2.12 12.01
C VAL A 40 5.16 3.03 11.50
N LEU A 41 5.47 3.96 10.60
CA LEU A 41 4.48 4.86 10.02
C LEU A 41 3.43 4.10 9.21
N CYS A 42 3.80 3.02 8.52
CA CYS A 42 2.86 2.15 7.82
C CYS A 42 1.83 1.56 8.78
N PHE A 43 2.23 1.06 9.96
CA PHE A 43 1.29 0.58 10.98
C PHE A 43 0.35 1.68 11.47
N ILE A 44 0.90 2.86 11.77
CA ILE A 44 0.12 4.01 12.24
C ILE A 44 -0.89 4.45 11.16
N CYS A 45 -0.42 4.71 9.93
CA CYS A 45 -1.28 5.13 8.83
C CYS A 45 -2.34 4.09 8.48
N THR A 46 -2.01 2.80 8.50
CA THR A 46 -2.97 1.73 8.22
C THR A 46 -4.08 1.65 9.27
N THR A 47 -3.72 1.75 10.56
CA THR A 47 -4.70 1.74 11.65
C THR A 47 -5.57 3.00 11.66
N MET A 48 -4.98 4.16 11.36
CA MET A 48 -5.69 5.43 11.22
C MET A 48 -6.62 5.43 10.00
N SER A 49 -6.22 4.84 8.88
CA SER A 49 -7.02 4.78 7.65
C SER A 49 -8.25 3.90 7.81
N ALA A 50 -8.14 2.75 8.47
CA ALA A 50 -9.25 1.79 8.57
C ALA A 50 -10.53 2.36 9.23
N GLN A 51 -10.39 3.35 10.12
CA GLN A 51 -11.50 3.91 10.90
C GLN A 51 -12.46 4.81 10.09
N PRO A 52 -12.02 5.96 9.54
CA PRO A 52 -12.89 6.81 8.73
C PRO A 52 -13.36 6.04 7.50
N TRP A 53 -12.51 5.18 6.97
CA TRP A 53 -12.75 4.57 5.68
C TRP A 53 -13.88 3.53 5.72
N GLY A 54 -14.01 2.77 6.82
CA GLY A 54 -15.15 1.87 7.04
C GLY A 54 -16.50 2.56 7.29
N GLN A 55 -16.48 3.87 7.62
CA GLN A 55 -17.70 4.65 7.87
C GLN A 55 -18.13 5.44 6.63
N THR A 56 -17.19 6.08 5.93
CA THR A 56 -17.47 7.02 4.83
C THR A 56 -17.18 6.46 3.44
N ASN A 57 -16.46 5.34 3.30
CA ASN A 57 -15.90 4.84 2.05
C ASN A 57 -14.92 5.80 1.32
N ILE A 58 -14.37 6.82 2.01
CA ILE A 58 -13.36 7.75 1.45
C ILE A 58 -11.93 7.38 1.85
N ASP A 59 -11.06 7.16 0.85
CA ASP A 59 -9.66 6.74 1.06
C ASP A 59 -8.70 7.93 1.16
N PRO A 60 -7.96 8.08 2.27
CA PRO A 60 -6.85 9.01 2.36
C PRO A 60 -5.50 8.45 1.87
N MET A 61 -5.44 7.38 1.06
CA MET A 61 -4.20 6.71 0.65
C MET A 61 -3.10 7.67 0.15
N GLU A 62 -3.48 8.70 -0.60
CA GLU A 62 -2.56 9.68 -1.17
C GLU A 62 -2.04 10.64 -0.10
N ILE A 63 -2.92 11.12 0.78
CA ILE A 63 -2.58 12.05 1.85
C ILE A 63 -1.65 11.37 2.86
N PHE A 64 -1.93 10.12 3.24
CA PHE A 64 -1.04 9.39 4.15
C PHE A 64 0.30 9.06 3.52
N GLY A 65 0.34 8.66 2.25
CA GLY A 65 1.59 8.46 1.53
C GLY A 65 2.45 9.73 1.51
N LEU A 66 1.85 10.88 1.20
CA LEU A 66 2.55 12.18 1.16
C LEU A 66 2.97 12.69 2.54
N LEU A 67 2.20 12.43 3.60
CA LEU A 67 2.60 12.77 4.96
C LEU A 67 3.86 12.02 5.40
N VAL A 68 3.94 10.73 5.07
CA VAL A 68 5.13 9.93 5.40
C VAL A 68 6.31 10.31 4.52
N LEU A 69 6.08 10.62 3.24
CA LEU A 69 7.10 11.20 2.37
C LEU A 69 7.71 12.45 3.01
N LEU A 70 6.87 13.38 3.45
CA LEU A 70 7.31 14.63 4.07
C LEU A 70 8.12 14.36 5.34
N ALA A 71 7.65 13.45 6.20
CA ALA A 71 8.33 13.07 7.43
C ALA A 71 9.71 12.46 7.17
N VAL A 72 9.83 11.54 6.21
CA VAL A 72 11.12 10.89 5.88
C VAL A 72 12.05 11.84 5.12
N THR A 73 11.52 12.68 4.25
CA THR A 73 12.31 13.70 3.53
C THR A 73 12.91 14.72 4.50
N ALA A 74 12.18 15.09 5.56
CA ALA A 74 12.66 16.01 6.59
C ALA A 74 13.88 15.48 7.38
N LEU A 75 14.10 14.15 7.40
CA LEU A 75 15.23 13.51 8.09
C LEU A 75 16.51 13.43 7.23
N GLY A 76 16.43 13.80 5.94
CA GLY A 76 17.57 13.90 5.03
C GLY A 76 18.05 12.58 4.42
N GLN A 77 18.82 12.72 3.32
CA GLN A 77 19.55 11.68 2.57
C GLN A 77 18.70 10.49 2.07
N ASN A 78 17.71 10.76 1.21
CA ASN A 78 17.06 9.71 0.40
C ASN A 78 16.99 10.14 -1.06
N THR A 79 17.19 9.20 -1.97
CA THR A 79 17.01 9.44 -3.41
C THR A 79 15.52 9.57 -3.74
N GLN A 80 15.19 10.33 -4.79
CA GLN A 80 13.80 10.51 -5.24
C GLN A 80 13.10 9.16 -5.50
N VAL A 81 13.83 8.17 -6.04
CA VAL A 81 13.31 6.82 -6.32
C VAL A 81 12.95 6.07 -5.03
N GLN A 82 13.80 6.14 -4.00
CA GLN A 82 13.52 5.52 -2.70
C GLN A 82 12.28 6.14 -2.05
N LEU A 83 12.15 7.46 -2.11
CA LEU A 83 10.99 8.18 -1.60
C LEU A 83 9.69 7.75 -2.30
N PHE A 84 9.70 7.55 -3.61
CA PHE A 84 8.56 7.02 -4.35
C PHE A 84 8.17 5.60 -3.91
N TYR A 85 9.14 4.74 -3.64
CA TYR A 85 8.85 3.40 -3.12
C TYR A 85 8.18 3.45 -1.75
N MET A 86 8.62 4.34 -0.86
CA MET A 86 7.99 4.49 0.46
C MET A 86 6.54 4.94 0.35
N VAL A 87 6.26 5.96 -0.46
CA VAL A 87 4.90 6.45 -0.72
C VAL A 87 4.03 5.35 -1.30
N GLY A 88 4.55 4.61 -2.27
CA GLY A 88 3.83 3.50 -2.91
C GLY A 88 3.48 2.39 -1.92
N ILE A 89 4.42 1.98 -1.07
CA ILE A 89 4.17 0.95 -0.04
C ILE A 89 3.05 1.39 0.89
N ILE A 90 3.07 2.64 1.34
CA ILE A 90 2.10 3.16 2.31
C ILE A 90 0.72 3.35 1.68
N ALA A 91 0.66 3.88 0.46
CA ALA A 91 -0.58 4.04 -0.27
C ALA A 91 -1.26 2.67 -0.48
N VAL A 92 -0.50 1.65 -0.90
CA VAL A 92 -1.02 0.29 -1.08
C VAL A 92 -1.45 -0.33 0.26
N ALA A 93 -0.66 -0.18 1.32
CA ALA A 93 -1.00 -0.72 2.64
C ALA A 93 -2.28 -0.09 3.23
N CYS A 94 -2.36 1.25 3.19
CA CYS A 94 -3.55 1.99 3.59
C CYS A 94 -4.76 1.54 2.76
N GLY A 95 -4.63 1.55 1.43
CA GLY A 95 -5.65 1.15 0.46
C GLY A 95 -6.17 -0.27 0.68
N LEU A 96 -5.27 -1.22 0.88
CA LEU A 96 -5.66 -2.61 1.15
C LEU A 96 -6.41 -2.77 2.47
N ALA A 97 -6.11 -1.95 3.48
CA ALA A 97 -6.71 -2.09 4.80
C ALA A 97 -8.15 -1.57 4.90
N GLY A 98 -8.49 -0.43 4.31
CA GLY A 98 -9.89 0.01 4.34
C GLY A 98 -10.77 -0.77 3.39
N ASP A 99 -10.25 -1.25 2.27
CA ASP A 99 -10.93 -2.28 1.49
C ASP A 99 -11.23 -3.55 2.33
N VAL A 100 -10.29 -4.02 3.16
CA VAL A 100 -10.57 -5.14 4.10
C VAL A 100 -11.73 -4.77 5.01
N MET A 101 -11.73 -3.55 5.55
CA MET A 101 -12.79 -3.09 6.44
C MET A 101 -14.16 -3.01 5.73
N ASN A 102 -14.19 -2.53 4.49
CA ASN A 102 -15.42 -2.46 3.70
C ASN A 102 -15.94 -3.86 3.34
N ASN A 103 -15.04 -4.77 2.97
CA ASN A 103 -15.38 -6.17 2.70
C ASN A 103 -15.92 -6.87 3.95
N LEU A 104 -15.31 -6.66 5.11
CA LEU A 104 -15.80 -7.22 6.37
C LEU A 104 -17.17 -6.65 6.77
N LYS A 105 -17.40 -5.35 6.52
CA LYS A 105 -18.71 -4.70 6.72
C LYS A 105 -19.77 -5.31 5.79
N ALA A 106 -19.49 -5.43 4.50
CA ALA A 106 -20.37 -6.06 3.53
C ALA A 106 -20.61 -7.54 3.87
N GLY A 107 -19.57 -8.28 4.24
CA GLY A 107 -19.66 -9.67 4.64
C GLY A 107 -20.49 -9.89 5.90
N LYS A 108 -20.44 -8.97 6.87
CA LYS A 108 -21.31 -8.98 8.04
C LYS A 108 -22.78 -8.74 7.66
N ILE A 109 -23.05 -7.85 6.70
CA ILE A 109 -24.41 -7.58 6.19
C ILE A 109 -24.95 -8.78 5.40
N LEU A 110 -24.11 -9.42 4.58
CA LEU A 110 -24.46 -10.54 3.70
C LEU A 110 -24.36 -11.91 4.38
N GLY A 111 -23.99 -11.99 5.66
CA GLY A 111 -23.82 -13.25 6.39
C GLY A 111 -22.68 -14.14 5.88
N THR A 112 -21.69 -13.58 5.20
CA THR A 112 -20.56 -14.33 4.61
C THR A 112 -19.49 -14.64 5.67
N SER A 113 -18.94 -15.85 5.64
CA SER A 113 -17.90 -16.24 6.60
C SER A 113 -16.59 -15.42 6.43
N PRO A 114 -15.98 -14.91 7.53
CA PRO A 114 -14.75 -14.10 7.45
C PRO A 114 -13.53 -14.84 6.89
N ARG A 115 -13.46 -16.17 7.09
CA ARG A 115 -12.34 -17.00 6.61
C ARG A 115 -12.28 -17.04 5.08
N VAL A 116 -13.43 -17.18 4.43
CA VAL A 116 -13.51 -17.21 2.96
C VAL A 116 -13.17 -15.84 2.37
N GLN A 117 -13.60 -14.76 3.03
CA GLN A 117 -13.24 -13.40 2.61
C GLN A 117 -11.74 -13.15 2.68
N TRP A 118 -11.08 -13.61 3.74
CA TRP A 118 -9.62 -13.46 3.88
C TRP A 118 -8.86 -14.21 2.78
N ILE A 119 -9.26 -15.45 2.47
CA ILE A 119 -8.66 -16.24 1.38
C ILE A 119 -8.90 -15.55 0.02
N GLY A 120 -10.13 -15.11 -0.25
CA GLY A 120 -10.45 -14.40 -1.48
C GLY A 120 -9.63 -13.14 -1.67
N ARG A 121 -9.42 -12.39 -0.58
CA ARG A 121 -8.58 -11.18 -0.54
C ARG A 121 -7.11 -11.47 -0.79
N ALA A 122 -6.57 -12.53 -0.17
CA ALA A 122 -5.17 -12.91 -0.37
C ALA A 122 -4.91 -13.27 -1.84
N ILE A 123 -5.80 -14.07 -2.45
CA ILE A 123 -5.67 -14.49 -3.85
C ILE A 123 -5.82 -13.28 -4.79
N SER A 124 -6.84 -12.45 -4.59
CA SER A 124 -7.06 -11.28 -5.44
C SER A 124 -5.96 -10.23 -5.30
N GLY A 125 -5.41 -10.04 -4.10
CA GLY A 125 -4.27 -9.15 -3.87
C GLY A 125 -3.01 -9.60 -4.60
N LEU A 126 -2.67 -10.89 -4.51
CA LEU A 126 -1.54 -11.48 -5.23
C LEU A 126 -1.71 -11.42 -6.75
N LEU A 127 -2.87 -11.85 -7.26
CA LEU A 127 -3.17 -11.79 -8.69
C LEU A 127 -3.18 -10.35 -9.19
N GLY A 128 -3.79 -9.44 -8.43
CA GLY A 128 -3.83 -8.02 -8.76
C GLY A 128 -2.44 -7.40 -8.86
N ALA A 129 -1.53 -7.71 -7.92
CA ALA A 129 -0.16 -7.23 -7.97
C ALA A 129 0.58 -7.73 -9.23
N VAL A 130 0.48 -9.03 -9.54
CA VAL A 130 1.13 -9.62 -10.71
C VAL A 130 0.58 -9.04 -12.01
N VAL A 131 -0.74 -8.98 -12.14
CA VAL A 131 -1.41 -8.48 -13.35
C VAL A 131 -1.15 -6.98 -13.53
N ALA A 132 -1.24 -6.17 -12.47
CA ALA A 132 -0.96 -4.74 -12.54
C ALA A 132 0.49 -4.46 -12.97
N SER A 133 1.47 -5.17 -12.40
CA SER A 133 2.87 -5.04 -12.81
C SER A 133 3.09 -5.45 -14.28
N ALA A 134 2.47 -6.54 -14.73
CA ALA A 134 2.57 -7.00 -16.11
C ALA A 134 1.95 -5.99 -17.10
N VAL A 135 0.78 -5.44 -16.78
CA VAL A 135 0.11 -4.42 -17.60
C VAL A 135 0.95 -3.15 -17.64
N LEU A 136 1.50 -2.70 -16.52
CA LEU A 136 2.37 -1.52 -16.49
C LEU A 136 3.61 -1.74 -17.37
N PHE A 137 4.24 -2.91 -17.30
CA PHE A 137 5.37 -3.25 -18.17
C PHE A 137 4.98 -3.27 -19.64
N ALA A 138 3.84 -3.86 -20.00
CA ALA A 138 3.33 -3.85 -21.37
C ALA A 138 3.09 -2.42 -21.88
N LEU A 139 2.48 -1.56 -21.06
CA LEU A 139 2.27 -0.15 -21.40
C LEU A 139 3.59 0.61 -21.59
N LEU A 140 4.60 0.37 -20.75
CA LEU A 140 5.93 0.96 -20.92
C LEU A 140 6.58 0.56 -22.24
N ASN A 141 6.42 -0.71 -22.67
CA ASN A 141 6.95 -1.19 -23.95
C ASN A 141 6.22 -0.58 -25.17
N ILE A 142 4.91 -0.32 -25.04
CA ILE A 142 4.09 0.22 -26.15
C ILE A 142 4.21 1.74 -26.25
N CYS A 143 4.16 2.45 -25.12
CA CYS A 143 4.17 3.91 -25.09
C CYS A 143 5.57 4.51 -25.05
N GLY A 144 6.59 3.72 -24.71
CA GLY A 144 7.94 4.19 -24.42
C GLY A 144 8.04 4.97 -23.09
N PRO A 145 9.25 5.33 -22.64
CA PRO A 145 9.45 6.16 -21.44
C PRO A 145 8.81 7.56 -21.56
N ASP A 146 8.58 8.03 -22.79
CA ASP A 146 8.04 9.36 -23.13
C ASP A 146 6.51 9.41 -23.19
N ALA A 147 5.80 8.45 -22.56
CA ALA A 147 4.34 8.44 -22.49
C ALA A 147 3.76 9.79 -22.01
N SER A 148 4.47 10.47 -21.10
CA SER A 148 4.16 11.81 -20.59
C SER A 148 4.24 12.91 -21.66
N ALA A 149 5.15 12.81 -22.64
CA ALA A 149 5.24 13.74 -23.77
C ALA A 149 4.10 13.53 -24.78
N ARG A 150 3.71 12.28 -25.03
CA ARG A 150 2.56 11.94 -25.91
C ARG A 150 1.21 12.36 -25.32
N VAL A 151 1.02 12.24 -24.01
CA VAL A 151 -0.19 12.74 -23.32
C VAL A 151 -0.26 14.27 -23.38
N LYS A 152 0.88 14.96 -23.28
CA LYS A 152 0.96 16.43 -23.47
C LYS A 152 0.53 16.88 -24.86
N LEU A 153 0.78 16.07 -25.90
CA LEU A 153 0.32 16.32 -27.27
C LEU A 153 -1.19 16.10 -27.45
N LEU A 154 -1.80 15.20 -26.68
CA LEU A 154 -3.26 14.97 -26.72
C LEU A 154 -4.06 16.09 -26.04
N TRP A 155 -3.43 16.79 -25.08
CA TRP A 155 -4.02 17.94 -24.36
C TRP A 155 -3.56 19.30 -24.91
N GLN A 156 -2.88 19.34 -26.05
CA GLN A 156 -2.69 20.61 -26.75
C GLN A 156 -4.01 21.01 -27.40
N PRO A 157 -4.55 22.20 -27.09
CA PRO A 157 -5.79 22.65 -27.70
C PRO A 157 -5.57 22.75 -29.22
N ARG A 158 -6.21 21.85 -29.98
CA ARG A 158 -6.33 21.95 -31.43
C ARG A 158 -7.35 23.03 -31.75
N PHE A 159 -6.94 24.28 -31.69
CA PHE A 159 -7.69 25.36 -32.32
C PHE A 159 -6.94 25.79 -33.59
N PRO A 160 -7.65 25.97 -34.73
CA PRO A 160 -7.07 26.52 -35.96
C PRO A 160 -6.69 27.99 -35.81
#